data_AF-A0A2V6KPL2-F1
#
_entry.id   AF-A0A2V6KPL2-F1
#
_cell.length_a   1.000
_cell.length_b   1.000
_cell.length_c   1.000
_cell.angle_alpha   90.00
_cell.angle_beta   90.00
_cell.angle_gamma   90.00
#
_symmetry.space_group_name_H-M   'P 1'
#
loop_
_entity.id
_entity.type
_entity.pdbx_description
1 polymer ?
#
loop_
_entity_poly.entity_id
_entity_poly.type
_entity_poly.pdbx_seq_one_letter_code
_entity_poly.pdbx_strand_id
1 'polypeptide(L)'
;TAAEVGLPVGAFNPFNPFQQIISNGTRARLADFGNRLYDQENEAWLSTLGVKGDKLFDGSWGYDAAFRYSQILNVSRTQDVNVIRFNQIMNANDPIFDPNSSVFIGTTIPYNPFGQPLQHPIAANAATIDYATMFRKDLNTSKLAGLDGNIYTTDLFDLPAGGVGLAFGGGWRRERLFLDPDDQGRLKQEAGVGQSFRTQAGRKDWDFYTEMLFPIFSPKMGIPGFYSLEITGADRVEVFRNNDTNAWVPKVGVRWQPFDEELTIRSTWGEGFLEPSLFQLYGGPAFILAPTSLPGGNSTPETTEEIAPNPKLQPEDSRNWTGGVVYTPKWIQNFIPNSTLTVSVDLWDIERNGVVVVPGAQEVIRRFLTGSLLPLEEVIIDESSETVTFLQTAYTNAGKENARGVDLGLQFQIQTRFGTFTSITQATYLDSFIFQPTN
;
A
#
# COMPACT_ATOMS: atom_id res chain seq x y z
N THR A 1 -10.67 -44.54 -17.46
CA THR A 1 -10.15 -44.30 -18.83
C THR A 1 -9.55 -42.91 -18.91
N ALA A 2 -8.74 -42.57 -19.92
CA ALA A 2 -8.19 -41.20 -20.06
C ALA A 2 -9.30 -40.14 -20.10
N ALA A 3 -10.43 -40.47 -20.75
CA ALA A 3 -11.61 -39.62 -20.81
C ALA A 3 -12.27 -39.39 -19.44
N GLU A 4 -12.36 -40.42 -18.58
CA GLU A 4 -12.92 -40.30 -17.22
C GLU A 4 -12.16 -39.34 -16.31
N VAL A 5 -10.88 -39.08 -16.61
CA VAL A 5 -10.01 -38.22 -15.77
C VAL A 5 -9.56 -36.95 -16.49
N GLY A 6 -10.19 -36.61 -17.62
CA GLY A 6 -9.92 -35.38 -18.37
C GLY A 6 -8.57 -35.35 -19.10
N LEU A 7 -7.93 -36.50 -19.33
CA LEU A 7 -6.68 -36.59 -20.09
C LEU A 7 -6.95 -36.76 -21.59
N PRO A 8 -6.12 -36.17 -22.47
CA PRO A 8 -6.18 -36.44 -23.91
C PRO A 8 -6.09 -37.93 -24.23
N VAL A 9 -6.79 -38.37 -25.26
CA VAL A 9 -6.69 -39.75 -25.76
C VAL A 9 -5.24 -40.01 -26.18
N GLY A 10 -4.61 -41.03 -25.58
CA GLY A 10 -3.21 -41.37 -25.83
C GLY A 10 -2.19 -40.56 -25.01
N ALA A 11 -2.61 -39.76 -24.02
CA ALA A 11 -1.67 -39.08 -23.13
C ALA A 11 -0.76 -40.10 -22.42
N PHE A 12 0.55 -39.96 -22.60
CA PHE A 12 1.55 -40.86 -22.04
C PHE A 12 2.87 -40.13 -21.77
N ASN A 13 3.55 -40.50 -20.68
CA ASN A 13 4.92 -40.08 -20.40
C ASN A 13 5.76 -41.32 -20.06
N PRO A 14 6.85 -41.63 -20.80
CA PRO A 14 7.70 -42.80 -20.53
C PRO A 14 8.39 -42.76 -19.16
N PHE A 15 8.47 -41.59 -18.53
CA PHE A 15 9.06 -41.42 -17.21
C PHE A 15 8.07 -41.65 -16.06
N ASN A 16 6.77 -41.93 -16.32
CA ASN A 16 5.79 -42.22 -15.26
C ASN A 16 6.14 -43.54 -14.53
N PRO A 17 6.61 -43.51 -13.26
CA PRO A 17 7.07 -44.70 -12.56
C PRO A 17 5.91 -45.55 -12.04
N PHE A 18 4.70 -44.99 -11.99
CA PHE A 18 3.52 -45.65 -11.41
C PHE A 18 2.80 -46.55 -12.42
N GLN A 19 3.09 -46.40 -13.71
CA GLN A 19 2.45 -47.16 -14.80
C GLN A 19 0.90 -47.14 -14.74
N GLN A 20 0.35 -46.09 -14.14
CA GLN A 20 -1.10 -45.88 -13.99
C GLN A 20 -1.45 -44.46 -14.41
N ILE A 21 -2.73 -44.25 -14.73
CA ILE A 21 -3.27 -42.93 -14.97
C ILE A 21 -3.38 -42.20 -13.63
N ILE A 22 -2.75 -41.04 -13.52
CA ILE A 22 -2.85 -40.19 -12.34
C ILE A 22 -4.05 -39.25 -12.54
N SER A 23 -5.05 -39.37 -11.67
CA SER A 23 -6.24 -38.51 -11.63
C SER A 23 -6.15 -37.49 -10.49
N ASN A 24 -7.01 -36.46 -10.51
CA ASN A 24 -7.16 -35.42 -9.46
C ASN A 24 -6.02 -34.40 -9.35
N GLY A 25 -5.19 -34.30 -10.40
CA GLY A 25 -4.12 -33.31 -10.50
C GLY A 25 -2.90 -33.63 -9.66
N THR A 26 -1.74 -33.17 -10.11
CA THR A 26 -0.45 -33.32 -9.40
C THR A 26 0.04 -31.95 -9.01
N ARG A 27 0.51 -31.81 -7.77
CA ARG A 27 1.18 -30.58 -7.30
C ARG A 27 2.66 -30.86 -7.20
N ALA A 28 3.46 -30.02 -7.85
CA ALA A 28 4.90 -30.09 -7.78
C ALA A 28 5.49 -28.69 -7.90
N ARG A 29 6.61 -28.46 -7.23
CA ARG A 29 7.39 -27.25 -7.44
C ARG A 29 8.25 -27.44 -8.69
N LEU A 30 8.02 -26.60 -9.70
CA LEU A 30 8.70 -26.67 -11.01
C LEU A 30 10.11 -26.04 -10.96
N ALA A 31 10.96 -26.51 -10.06
CA ALA A 31 12.28 -25.93 -9.82
C ALA A 31 13.26 -26.03 -11.01
N ASP A 32 13.02 -26.93 -11.97
CA ASP A 32 13.81 -27.02 -13.20
C ASP A 32 13.71 -25.77 -14.09
N PHE A 33 12.62 -25.01 -13.99
CA PHE A 33 12.44 -23.76 -14.74
C PHE A 33 13.20 -22.58 -14.12
N GLY A 34 13.88 -22.80 -12.99
CA GLY A 34 14.57 -21.77 -12.23
C GLY A 34 13.61 -20.90 -11.41
N ASN A 35 14.09 -19.71 -11.07
CA ASN A 35 13.28 -18.75 -10.32
C ASN A 35 12.30 -18.05 -11.25
N ARG A 36 11.10 -17.76 -10.75
CA ARG A 36 10.23 -16.76 -11.35
C ARG A 36 10.91 -15.40 -11.25
N LEU A 37 11.13 -14.74 -12.39
CA LEU A 37 11.81 -13.44 -12.44
C LEU A 37 10.79 -12.35 -12.74
N TYR A 38 10.90 -11.25 -11.99
CA TYR A 38 10.11 -10.05 -12.21
C TYR A 38 11.06 -8.89 -12.45
N ASP A 39 10.95 -8.26 -13.61
CA ASP A 39 11.62 -7.01 -13.94
C ASP A 39 10.55 -5.90 -14.00
N GLN A 40 10.81 -4.79 -13.31
CA GLN A 40 9.87 -3.71 -13.12
C GLN A 40 10.53 -2.40 -13.51
N GLU A 41 10.02 -1.79 -14.57
CA GLU A 41 10.46 -0.48 -15.05
C GLU A 41 9.37 0.55 -14.77
N ASN A 42 9.73 1.64 -14.09
CA ASN A 42 8.79 2.71 -13.72
C ASN A 42 9.19 4.01 -14.41
N GLU A 43 8.37 4.48 -15.33
CA GLU A 43 8.50 5.77 -15.98
C GLU A 43 7.57 6.78 -15.30
N ALA A 44 8.14 7.77 -14.63
CA ALA A 44 7.40 8.79 -13.89
C ALA A 44 7.47 10.15 -14.60
N TRP A 45 6.33 10.81 -14.70
CA TRP A 45 6.20 12.20 -15.12
C TRP A 45 5.53 13.03 -14.03
N LEU A 46 6.05 14.22 -13.80
CA LEU A 46 5.46 15.22 -12.91
C LEU A 46 5.65 16.61 -13.52
N SER A 47 4.56 17.37 -13.60
CA SER A 47 4.58 18.77 -13.99
C SER A 47 3.64 19.58 -13.11
N THR A 48 4.10 20.76 -12.70
CA THR A 48 3.33 21.71 -11.89
C THR A 48 3.41 23.08 -12.54
N LEU A 49 2.27 23.73 -12.71
CA LEU A 49 2.15 25.12 -13.10
C LEU A 49 1.37 25.85 -12.01
N GLY A 50 1.88 26.96 -11.51
CA GLY A 50 1.20 27.70 -10.46
C GLY A 50 1.39 29.20 -10.57
N VAL A 51 0.53 29.92 -9.87
CA VAL A 51 0.55 31.37 -9.68
C VAL A 51 0.53 31.66 -8.19
N LYS A 52 1.22 32.72 -7.78
CA LYS A 52 1.17 33.23 -6.41
C LYS A 52 1.24 34.75 -6.39
N GLY A 53 0.68 35.34 -5.36
CA GLY A 53 0.76 36.77 -5.08
C GLY A 53 0.44 37.08 -3.62
N ASP A 54 0.69 38.32 -3.22
CA ASP A 54 0.70 38.75 -1.81
C ASP A 54 -0.10 40.04 -1.57
N LYS A 55 -0.88 40.50 -2.57
CA LYS A 55 -1.59 41.79 -2.54
C LYS A 55 -3.03 41.69 -3.05
N LEU A 56 -3.76 40.65 -2.69
CA LEU A 56 -5.21 40.59 -2.91
C LEU A 56 -5.95 41.55 -1.98
N PHE A 57 -7.17 41.90 -2.38
CA PHE A 57 -8.09 42.75 -1.63
C PHE A 57 -7.48 44.11 -1.26
N ASP A 58 -7.32 44.39 0.04
CA ASP A 58 -6.72 45.60 0.58
C ASP A 58 -5.18 45.58 0.58
N GLY A 59 -4.57 44.55 0.01
CA GLY A 59 -3.13 44.36 -0.05
C GLY A 59 -2.56 43.57 1.13
N SER A 60 -3.39 43.10 2.07
CA SER A 60 -2.96 42.26 3.21
C SER A 60 -3.05 40.75 2.94
N TRP A 61 -3.69 40.35 1.84
CA TRP A 61 -3.96 38.95 1.54
C TRP A 61 -3.04 38.37 0.49
N GLY A 62 -2.50 37.20 0.77
CA GLY A 62 -1.81 36.35 -0.18
C GLY A 62 -2.71 35.31 -0.81
N TYR A 63 -2.25 34.79 -1.94
CA TYR A 63 -2.83 33.62 -2.58
C TYR A 63 -1.77 32.82 -3.32
N ASP A 64 -2.07 31.55 -3.49
CA ASP A 64 -1.39 30.67 -4.40
C ASP A 64 -2.37 29.67 -4.97
N ALA A 65 -2.13 29.25 -6.22
CA ALA A 65 -2.91 28.22 -6.87
C ALA A 65 -2.00 27.43 -7.81
N ALA A 66 -2.18 26.12 -7.87
CA ALA A 66 -1.38 25.26 -8.70
C ALA A 66 -2.24 24.20 -9.41
N PHE A 67 -1.91 23.96 -10.68
CA PHE A 67 -2.30 22.77 -11.40
C PHE A 67 -1.13 21.78 -11.41
N ARG A 68 -1.39 20.54 -10.99
CA ARG A 68 -0.43 19.45 -10.99
C ARG A 68 -0.93 18.29 -11.84
N TYR A 69 -0.04 17.76 -12.68
CA TYR A 69 -0.26 16.50 -13.38
C TYR A 69 0.89 15.55 -13.08
N SER A 70 0.55 14.32 -12.69
CA SER A 70 1.50 13.23 -12.49
C SER A 70 1.01 11.96 -13.17
N GLN A 71 1.94 11.20 -13.71
CA GLN A 71 1.69 9.88 -14.28
C GLN A 71 2.84 8.95 -13.93
N ILE A 72 2.52 7.70 -13.61
CA ILE A 72 3.49 6.60 -13.54
C ILE A 72 3.02 5.53 -14.52
N LEU A 73 3.88 5.18 -15.48
CA LEU A 73 3.76 3.96 -16.27
C LEU A 73 4.70 2.91 -15.65
N ASN A 74 4.14 1.79 -15.24
CA ASN A 74 4.86 0.62 -14.82
C ASN A 74 4.81 -0.42 -15.94
N VAL A 75 5.99 -0.87 -16.37
CA VAL A 75 6.17 -1.97 -17.31
C VAL A 75 6.73 -3.15 -16.53
N SER A 76 5.89 -4.16 -16.31
CA SER A 76 6.29 -5.38 -15.61
C SER A 76 6.57 -6.48 -16.62
N ARG A 77 7.78 -7.04 -16.59
CA ARG A 77 8.17 -8.20 -17.40
C ARG A 77 8.35 -9.38 -16.47
N THR A 78 7.57 -10.44 -16.66
CA THR A 78 7.67 -11.65 -15.84
C THR A 78 8.13 -12.82 -16.68
N GLN A 79 9.11 -13.58 -16.18
CA GLN A 79 9.45 -14.90 -16.68
C GLN A 79 8.87 -15.96 -15.73
N ASP A 80 8.09 -16.90 -16.27
CA ASP A 80 7.48 -17.98 -15.50
C ASP A 80 7.23 -19.24 -16.36
N VAL A 81 6.41 -20.19 -15.88
CA VAL A 81 6.04 -21.40 -16.59
C VAL A 81 4.65 -21.28 -17.21
N ASN A 82 4.54 -21.61 -18.49
CA ASN A 82 3.27 -21.73 -19.18
C ASN A 82 2.62 -23.10 -18.88
N VAL A 83 1.52 -23.14 -18.13
CA VAL A 83 0.88 -24.40 -17.71
C VAL A 83 0.31 -25.21 -18.88
N ILE A 84 -0.15 -24.54 -19.94
CA ILE A 84 -0.67 -25.22 -21.13
C ILE A 84 0.48 -25.94 -21.84
N ARG A 85 1.59 -25.24 -22.09
CA ARG A 85 2.79 -25.86 -22.69
C ARG A 85 3.44 -26.88 -21.77
N PHE A 86 3.38 -26.68 -20.46
CA PHE A 86 3.84 -27.66 -19.47
C PHE A 86 3.07 -28.99 -19.63
N ASN A 87 1.75 -28.94 -19.80
CA ASN A 87 0.96 -30.14 -20.06
C ASN A 87 1.32 -30.81 -21.40
N GLN A 88 1.70 -30.04 -22.42
CA GLN A 88 2.16 -30.60 -23.70
C GLN A 88 3.51 -31.31 -23.56
N ILE A 89 4.50 -30.71 -22.88
CA ILE A 89 5.82 -31.34 -22.69
C ILE A 89 5.76 -32.59 -21.82
N MET A 90 4.72 -32.72 -20.99
CA MET A 90 4.45 -33.92 -20.20
C MET A 90 3.90 -35.07 -21.04
N ASN A 91 3.32 -34.81 -22.21
CA ASN A 91 2.72 -35.83 -23.08
C ASN A 91 3.65 -36.16 -24.26
N ALA A 92 4.31 -37.32 -24.20
CA ALA A 92 5.23 -37.79 -25.24
C ALA A 92 4.58 -37.97 -26.63
N ASN A 93 3.26 -38.15 -26.67
CA ASN A 93 2.50 -38.26 -27.93
C ASN A 93 2.03 -36.90 -28.48
N ASP A 94 2.36 -35.80 -27.82
CA ASP A 94 2.04 -34.47 -28.33
C ASP A 94 2.84 -34.17 -29.62
N PRO A 95 2.23 -33.53 -30.65
CA PRO A 95 2.92 -33.20 -31.90
C PRO A 95 4.20 -32.37 -31.75
N ILE A 96 4.46 -31.74 -30.61
CA ILE A 96 5.73 -31.05 -30.36
C ILE A 96 6.94 -32.00 -30.36
N PHE A 97 6.74 -33.31 -30.16
CA PHE A 97 7.80 -34.33 -30.15
C PHE A 97 7.95 -35.11 -31.46
N ASP A 98 7.09 -34.89 -32.46
CA ASP A 98 7.18 -35.56 -33.77
C ASP A 98 8.07 -34.77 -34.74
N PRO A 99 9.21 -35.31 -35.22
CA PRO A 99 10.08 -34.62 -36.18
C PRO A 99 9.41 -34.24 -37.51
N ASN A 100 8.27 -34.84 -37.86
CA ASN A 100 7.50 -34.52 -39.07
C ASN A 100 6.43 -33.44 -38.83
N SER A 101 6.21 -33.05 -37.57
CA SER A 101 5.22 -32.05 -37.20
C SER A 101 5.73 -30.63 -37.44
N SER A 102 4.85 -29.73 -37.87
CA SER A 102 5.17 -28.31 -38.04
C SER A 102 5.45 -27.58 -36.72
N VAL A 103 5.13 -28.19 -35.58
CA VAL A 103 5.35 -27.62 -34.24
C VAL A 103 6.46 -28.35 -33.47
N PHE A 104 7.29 -29.15 -34.15
CA PHE A 104 8.41 -29.85 -33.54
C PHE A 104 9.37 -28.89 -32.83
N ILE A 105 9.66 -29.17 -31.55
CA ILE A 105 10.48 -28.27 -30.71
C ILE A 105 11.97 -28.63 -30.72
N GLY A 106 12.40 -29.57 -31.56
CA GLY A 106 13.81 -29.96 -31.68
C GLY A 106 14.23 -31.12 -30.77
N THR A 107 13.29 -31.76 -30.07
CA THR A 107 13.54 -32.96 -29.25
C THR A 107 12.40 -33.97 -29.39
N THR A 108 12.70 -35.25 -29.34
CA THR A 108 11.72 -36.34 -29.23
C THR A 108 11.59 -36.85 -27.78
N ILE A 109 12.30 -36.23 -26.84
CA ILE A 109 12.36 -36.64 -25.44
C ILE A 109 11.40 -35.74 -24.65
N PRO A 110 10.34 -36.30 -24.03
CA PRO A 110 9.43 -35.54 -23.18
C PRO A 110 10.08 -35.10 -21.88
N TYR A 111 9.45 -34.15 -21.20
CA TYR A 111 9.95 -33.66 -19.92
C TYR A 111 9.93 -34.78 -18.87
N ASN A 112 11.05 -34.95 -18.18
CA ASN A 112 11.19 -35.86 -17.05
C ASN A 112 11.06 -35.07 -15.73
N PRO A 113 9.96 -35.22 -14.96
CA PRO A 113 9.73 -34.47 -13.73
C PRO A 113 10.44 -35.06 -12.49
N PHE A 114 11.16 -36.18 -12.63
CA PHE A 114 11.80 -36.89 -11.50
C PHE A 114 13.27 -36.50 -11.28
N GLY A 115 13.72 -35.41 -11.91
CA GLY A 115 15.03 -34.83 -11.67
C GLY A 115 15.16 -34.22 -10.28
N GLN A 116 16.41 -33.97 -9.88
CA GLN A 116 16.72 -33.12 -8.72
C GLN A 116 17.29 -31.79 -9.23
N PRO A 117 16.47 -30.89 -9.81
CA PRO A 117 16.92 -29.71 -10.56
C PRO A 117 18.06 -28.90 -9.95
N LEU A 118 18.00 -28.71 -8.63
CA LEU A 118 18.93 -27.86 -7.88
C LEU A 118 20.29 -28.53 -7.64
N GLN A 119 20.39 -29.85 -7.79
CA GLN A 119 21.60 -30.63 -7.49
C GLN A 119 22.11 -31.37 -8.74
N HIS A 120 21.19 -31.94 -9.51
CA HIS A 120 21.42 -32.78 -10.68
C HIS A 120 20.37 -32.47 -11.77
N PRO A 121 20.54 -31.36 -12.52
CA PRO A 121 19.63 -31.03 -13.61
C PRO A 121 19.68 -32.07 -14.74
N ILE A 122 18.53 -32.42 -15.30
CA ILE A 122 18.44 -33.35 -16.43
C ILE A 122 18.65 -32.56 -17.73
N ALA A 123 19.82 -32.68 -18.34
CA ALA A 123 20.16 -31.94 -19.56
C ALA A 123 19.15 -32.14 -20.71
N ALA A 124 18.53 -33.32 -20.80
CA ALA A 124 17.51 -33.62 -21.82
C ALA A 124 16.23 -32.78 -21.68
N ASN A 125 15.97 -32.18 -20.49
CA ASN A 125 14.80 -31.32 -20.28
C ASN A 125 14.97 -29.91 -20.88
N ALA A 126 16.16 -29.50 -21.32
CA ALA A 126 16.44 -28.13 -21.73
C ALA A 126 15.46 -27.61 -22.80
N ALA A 127 15.28 -28.35 -23.91
CA ALA A 127 14.37 -27.93 -24.98
C ALA A 127 12.89 -27.86 -24.53
N THR A 128 12.47 -28.75 -23.64
CA THR A 128 11.11 -28.72 -23.08
C THR A 128 10.90 -27.57 -22.09
N ILE A 129 11.91 -27.24 -21.29
CA ILE A 129 11.89 -26.10 -20.35
C ILE A 129 11.84 -24.80 -21.16
N ASP A 130 12.68 -24.65 -22.18
CA ASP A 130 12.71 -23.47 -23.04
C ASP A 130 11.35 -23.26 -23.74
N TYR A 131 10.73 -24.34 -24.24
CA TYR A 131 9.41 -24.27 -24.87
C TYR A 131 8.30 -23.83 -23.90
N ALA A 132 8.28 -24.41 -22.70
CA ALA A 132 7.25 -24.14 -21.71
C ALA A 132 7.52 -22.89 -20.85
N THR A 133 8.69 -22.27 -20.96
CA THR A 133 8.97 -20.97 -20.35
C THR A 133 8.10 -19.89 -21.02
N MET A 134 7.45 -19.05 -20.22
CA MET A 134 6.70 -17.89 -20.67
C MET A 134 7.39 -16.58 -20.28
N PHE A 135 7.15 -15.57 -21.11
CA PHE A 135 7.56 -14.20 -20.88
C PHE A 135 6.34 -13.31 -21.09
N ARG A 136 5.78 -12.75 -20.02
CA ARG A 136 4.66 -11.81 -20.11
C ARG A 136 5.12 -10.38 -19.89
N LYS A 137 4.40 -9.43 -20.49
CA LYS A 137 4.61 -8.00 -20.30
C LYS A 137 3.31 -7.31 -19.93
N ASP A 138 3.20 -6.89 -18.67
CA ASP A 138 2.05 -6.14 -18.18
C ASP A 138 2.34 -4.63 -18.23
N LEU A 139 1.31 -3.84 -18.56
CA LEU A 139 1.37 -2.39 -18.62
C LEU A 139 0.38 -1.79 -17.63
N ASN A 140 0.89 -1.12 -16.60
CA ASN A 140 0.07 -0.51 -15.56
C ASN A 140 0.28 0.99 -15.54
N THR A 141 -0.79 1.79 -15.55
CA THR A 141 -0.69 3.26 -15.53
C THR A 141 -1.50 3.85 -14.39
N SER A 142 -0.85 4.68 -13.57
CA SER A 142 -1.49 5.54 -12.58
C SER A 142 -1.39 7.00 -13.04
N LYS A 143 -2.49 7.76 -12.95
CA LYS A 143 -2.53 9.18 -13.31
C LYS A 143 -3.21 9.99 -12.23
N LEU A 144 -2.66 11.16 -11.93
CA LEU A 144 -3.22 12.15 -11.02
C LEU A 144 -3.23 13.51 -11.71
N ALA A 145 -4.39 14.17 -11.73
CA ALA A 145 -4.51 15.57 -12.08
C ALA A 145 -5.16 16.31 -10.91
N GLY A 146 -4.56 17.41 -10.48
CA GLY A 146 -5.04 18.22 -9.37
C GLY A 146 -5.03 19.70 -9.70
N LEU A 147 -6.01 20.43 -9.17
CA LEU A 147 -6.02 21.88 -9.10
C LEU A 147 -6.27 22.26 -7.65
N ASP A 148 -5.37 23.02 -7.06
CA ASP A 148 -5.46 23.53 -5.69
C ASP A 148 -5.35 25.05 -5.67
N GLY A 149 -5.99 25.66 -4.67
CA GLY A 149 -5.96 27.10 -4.46
C GLY A 149 -6.12 27.45 -2.99
N ASN A 150 -5.38 28.47 -2.56
CA ASN A 150 -5.28 28.93 -1.19
C ASN A 150 -5.29 30.46 -1.15
N ILE A 151 -5.99 31.02 -0.15
CA ILE A 151 -6.04 32.45 0.14
C ILE A 151 -5.78 32.60 1.63
N TYR A 152 -4.92 33.55 2.01
CA TYR A 152 -4.51 33.72 3.40
C TYR A 152 -4.20 35.17 3.77
N THR A 153 -4.30 35.48 5.07
CA THR A 153 -3.83 36.71 5.69
C THR A 153 -3.23 36.40 7.06
N THR A 154 -2.30 37.22 7.52
CA THR A 154 -1.76 37.16 8.89
C THR A 154 -2.39 38.21 9.82
N ASP A 155 -3.31 39.01 9.30
CA ASP A 155 -3.87 40.17 9.99
C ASP A 155 -5.37 40.34 9.68
N LEU A 156 -6.15 39.28 9.92
CA LEU A 156 -7.60 39.29 9.72
C LEU A 156 -8.28 40.32 10.62
N PHE A 157 -7.85 40.36 11.88
CA PHE A 157 -8.20 41.37 12.88
C PHE A 157 -7.19 41.34 14.02
N ASP A 158 -7.09 42.45 14.74
CA ASP A 158 -6.12 42.62 15.84
C ASP A 158 -6.60 42.01 17.16
N LEU A 159 -5.69 41.30 17.83
CA LEU A 159 -5.73 41.04 19.26
C LEU A 159 -4.61 41.82 19.97
N PRO A 160 -4.67 42.03 21.30
CA PRO A 160 -3.60 42.72 22.04
C PRO A 160 -2.20 42.11 21.84
N ALA A 161 -2.14 40.81 21.53
CA ALA A 161 -0.88 40.10 21.27
C ALA A 161 -0.40 40.22 19.82
N GLY A 162 -1.28 40.48 18.84
CA GLY A 162 -0.97 40.56 17.41
C GLY A 162 -2.17 40.26 16.51
N GLY A 163 -1.98 40.33 15.19
CA GLY A 163 -3.00 40.01 14.20
C GLY A 163 -3.35 38.52 14.18
N VAL A 164 -4.64 38.22 14.01
CA VAL A 164 -5.15 36.84 13.83
C VAL A 164 -4.90 36.40 12.40
N GLY A 165 -4.25 35.25 12.24
CA GLY A 165 -4.06 34.63 10.93
C GLY A 165 -5.28 33.84 10.50
N LEU A 166 -5.60 33.86 9.20
CA LEU A 166 -6.59 33.00 8.56
C LEU A 166 -6.06 32.56 7.20
N ALA A 167 -6.16 31.26 6.93
CA ALA A 167 -5.96 30.67 5.62
C ALA A 167 -7.15 29.78 5.29
N PHE A 168 -7.62 29.82 4.05
CA PHE A 168 -8.61 28.88 3.57
C PHE A 168 -8.32 28.55 2.11
N GLY A 169 -8.70 27.35 1.71
CA GLY A 169 -8.43 26.87 0.39
C GLY A 169 -9.24 25.64 0.07
N GLY A 170 -9.01 25.15 -1.14
CA GLY A 170 -9.66 23.95 -1.59
C GLY A 170 -9.05 23.45 -2.87
N GLY A 171 -9.45 22.24 -3.22
CA GLY A 171 -8.87 21.53 -4.33
C GLY A 171 -9.88 20.65 -5.04
N TRP A 172 -9.43 20.23 -6.21
CA TRP A 172 -10.04 19.18 -6.98
C TRP A 172 -8.94 18.22 -7.40
N ARG A 173 -9.18 16.92 -7.26
CA ARG A 173 -8.31 15.91 -7.87
C ARG A 173 -9.11 14.91 -8.70
N ARG A 174 -8.38 14.31 -9.63
CA ARG A 174 -8.81 13.16 -10.41
C ARG A 174 -7.70 12.14 -10.48
N GLU A 175 -8.01 10.96 -9.99
CA GLU A 175 -7.16 9.78 -10.05
C GLU A 175 -7.68 8.82 -11.11
N ARG A 176 -6.76 8.14 -11.80
CA ARG A 176 -7.07 7.03 -12.70
C ARG A 176 -6.06 5.91 -12.53
N LEU A 177 -6.56 4.69 -12.54
CA LEU A 177 -5.79 3.46 -12.54
C LEU A 177 -6.16 2.64 -13.77
N PHE A 178 -5.16 2.21 -14.52
CA PHE A 178 -5.29 1.29 -15.64
C PHE A 178 -4.34 0.12 -15.41
N LEU A 179 -4.87 -1.10 -15.38
CA LEU A 179 -4.10 -2.33 -15.34
C LEU A 179 -4.35 -3.08 -16.65
N ASP A 180 -3.32 -3.27 -17.44
CA ASP A 180 -3.37 -3.98 -18.73
C ASP A 180 -2.39 -5.15 -18.70
N PRO A 181 -2.80 -6.29 -18.10
CA PRO A 181 -1.98 -7.50 -18.11
C PRO A 181 -1.93 -8.13 -19.50
N ASP A 182 -0.83 -8.83 -19.76
CA ASP A 182 -0.63 -9.63 -20.97
C ASP A 182 -1.73 -10.70 -21.13
N ASP A 183 -2.03 -11.07 -22.38
CA ASP A 183 -3.03 -12.08 -22.67
C ASP A 183 -2.69 -13.45 -22.06
N GLN A 184 -1.40 -13.80 -21.92
CA GLN A 184 -1.01 -15.04 -21.24
C GLN A 184 -1.47 -15.07 -19.77
N GLY A 185 -1.40 -13.93 -19.07
CA GLY A 185 -1.92 -13.80 -17.70
C GLY A 185 -3.45 -13.80 -17.64
N ARG A 186 -4.11 -13.14 -18.62
CA ARG A 186 -5.58 -13.11 -18.74
C ARG A 186 -6.18 -14.46 -19.07
N LEU A 187 -5.50 -15.27 -19.87
CA LEU A 187 -5.94 -16.59 -20.33
C LEU A 187 -5.53 -17.73 -19.37
N LYS A 188 -5.09 -17.40 -18.14
CA LYS A 188 -4.63 -18.37 -17.12
C LYS A 188 -3.56 -19.33 -17.64
N GLN A 189 -2.63 -18.82 -18.45
CA GLN A 189 -1.54 -19.65 -18.96
C GLN A 189 -0.37 -19.74 -17.99
N GLU A 190 -0.31 -18.88 -16.98
CA GLU A 190 0.72 -18.89 -15.93
C GLU A 190 0.52 -20.07 -14.98
N ALA A 191 1.61 -20.74 -14.57
CA ALA A 191 1.56 -21.76 -13.54
C ALA A 191 1.21 -21.14 -12.18
N GLY A 192 0.15 -21.64 -11.56
CA GLY A 192 -0.37 -21.14 -10.30
C GLY A 192 -1.89 -21.11 -10.31
N VAL A 193 -2.46 -20.37 -9.37
CA VAL A 193 -3.91 -20.26 -9.20
C VAL A 193 -4.50 -18.96 -9.74
N GLY A 194 -3.64 -18.00 -10.10
CA GLY A 194 -4.04 -16.63 -10.42
C GLY A 194 -4.48 -16.42 -11.87
N GLN A 195 -5.39 -15.48 -12.04
CA GLN A 195 -5.75 -14.87 -13.32
C GLN A 195 -5.59 -13.37 -13.23
N SER A 196 -5.03 -12.75 -14.27
CA SER A 196 -4.93 -11.30 -14.33
C SER A 196 -6.15 -10.71 -15.05
N PHE A 197 -6.65 -9.59 -14.53
CA PHE A 197 -7.81 -8.89 -15.09
C PHE A 197 -7.45 -7.49 -15.57
N ARG A 198 -7.97 -7.11 -16.74
CA ARG A 198 -7.93 -5.72 -17.18
C ARG A 198 -8.79 -4.89 -16.25
N THR A 199 -8.21 -3.84 -15.71
CA THR A 199 -8.91 -2.96 -14.76
C THR A 199 -8.80 -1.53 -15.23
N GLN A 200 -9.93 -0.81 -15.20
CA GLN A 200 -9.97 0.63 -15.39
C GLN A 200 -10.81 1.24 -14.27
N ALA A 201 -10.14 2.00 -13.40
CA ALA A 201 -10.77 2.64 -12.25
C ALA A 201 -10.41 4.12 -12.19
N GLY A 202 -11.21 4.91 -11.48
CA GLY A 202 -10.90 6.30 -11.25
C GLY A 202 -11.77 6.93 -10.17
N ARG A 203 -11.20 7.96 -9.53
CA ARG A 203 -11.83 8.71 -8.44
C ARG A 203 -11.73 10.20 -8.75
N LYS A 204 -12.74 10.94 -8.29
CA LYS A 204 -12.77 12.40 -8.32
C LYS A 204 -13.14 12.87 -6.93
N ASP A 205 -12.40 13.84 -6.43
CA ASP A 205 -12.58 14.40 -5.11
C ASP A 205 -12.45 15.91 -5.15
N TRP A 206 -13.09 16.52 -4.15
CA TRP A 206 -13.05 17.94 -3.88
C TRP A 206 -12.79 18.10 -2.40
N ASP A 207 -11.93 19.05 -2.06
CA ASP A 207 -11.62 19.39 -0.68
C ASP A 207 -11.79 20.88 -0.41
N PHE A 208 -12.09 21.19 0.83
CA PHE A 208 -12.07 22.53 1.39
C PHE A 208 -11.44 22.47 2.76
N TYR A 209 -10.65 23.48 3.12
CA TYR A 209 -10.05 23.59 4.44
C TYR A 209 -10.05 25.04 4.91
N THR A 210 -10.07 25.22 6.23
CA THR A 210 -9.75 26.51 6.87
C THR A 210 -8.77 26.29 8.02
N GLU A 211 -7.90 27.27 8.26
CA GLU A 211 -6.93 27.30 9.36
C GLU A 211 -6.86 28.70 9.94
N MET A 212 -6.88 28.82 11.26
CA MET A 212 -6.78 30.07 12.00
C MET A 212 -5.69 29.99 13.06
N LEU A 213 -4.98 31.11 13.25
CA LEU A 213 -3.97 31.28 14.30
C LEU A 213 -4.35 32.47 15.18
N PHE A 214 -4.50 32.20 16.47
CA PHE A 214 -4.82 33.19 17.49
C PHE A 214 -3.60 33.45 18.37
N PRO A 215 -2.95 34.63 18.27
CA PRO A 215 -1.94 35.04 19.23
C PRO A 215 -2.64 35.50 20.52
N ILE A 216 -2.45 34.78 21.61
CA ILE A 216 -3.05 35.08 22.92
C ILE A 216 -2.10 35.94 23.76
N PHE A 217 -0.80 35.61 23.75
CA PHE A 217 0.24 36.39 24.40
C PHE A 217 1.40 36.63 23.45
N SER A 218 2.03 37.81 23.56
CA SER A 218 3.24 38.14 22.82
C SER A 218 4.23 38.92 23.67
N PRO A 219 5.51 39.00 23.26
CA PRO A 219 6.56 39.64 24.05
C PRO A 219 6.26 41.11 24.35
N LYS A 220 5.49 41.77 23.49
CA LYS A 220 5.08 43.18 23.61
C LYS A 220 4.24 43.44 24.86
N MET A 221 3.56 42.42 25.38
CA MET A 221 2.69 42.54 26.56
C MET A 221 3.47 42.49 27.89
N GLY A 222 4.71 41.98 27.86
CA GLY A 222 5.58 41.94 29.05
C GLY A 222 5.06 41.10 30.22
N ILE A 223 4.20 40.10 29.96
CA ILE A 223 3.60 39.26 31.00
C ILE A 223 4.59 38.15 31.40
N PRO A 224 5.06 38.09 32.66
CA PRO A 224 5.97 37.04 33.10
C PRO A 224 5.36 35.64 32.93
N GLY A 225 6.13 34.70 32.38
CA GLY A 225 5.68 33.32 32.12
C GLY A 225 4.81 33.15 30.87
N PHE A 226 4.54 34.24 30.14
CA PHE A 226 3.75 34.23 28.90
C PHE A 226 4.44 35.08 27.83
N TYR A 227 5.68 34.71 27.50
CA TYR A 227 6.44 35.38 26.44
C TYR A 227 5.75 35.26 25.08
N SER A 228 5.25 34.06 24.73
CA SER A 228 4.37 33.84 23.58
C SER A 228 3.39 32.71 23.89
N LEU A 229 2.12 32.87 23.50
CA LEU A 229 1.12 31.81 23.52
C LEU A 229 0.25 31.94 22.28
N GLU A 230 0.21 30.89 21.48
CA GLU A 230 -0.54 30.81 20.23
C GLU A 230 -1.43 29.58 20.26
N ILE A 231 -2.65 29.73 19.75
CA ILE A 231 -3.60 28.64 19.54
C ILE A 231 -3.89 28.57 18.05
N THR A 232 -3.87 27.36 17.49
CA THR A 232 -4.29 27.11 16.11
C THR A 232 -5.53 26.22 16.08
N GLY A 233 -6.43 26.50 15.14
CA GLY A 233 -7.58 25.67 14.85
C GLY A 233 -7.71 25.49 13.35
N ALA A 234 -7.93 24.27 12.90
CA ALA A 234 -8.12 23.98 11.48
C ALA A 234 -9.19 22.91 11.28
N ASP A 235 -9.80 22.92 10.11
CA ASP A 235 -10.66 21.86 9.61
C ASP A 235 -10.36 21.57 8.14
N ARG A 236 -10.74 20.37 7.70
CA ARG A 236 -10.76 19.99 6.29
C ARG A 236 -11.94 19.07 6.05
N VAL A 237 -12.66 19.28 4.96
CA VAL A 237 -13.70 18.39 4.45
C VAL A 237 -13.30 17.90 3.07
N GLU A 238 -13.44 16.61 2.81
CA GLU A 238 -13.15 16.00 1.50
C GLU A 238 -14.31 15.09 1.07
N VAL A 239 -14.73 15.18 -0.19
CA VAL A 239 -15.86 14.42 -0.74
C VAL A 239 -15.44 13.63 -1.97
N PHE A 240 -15.60 12.30 -1.92
CA PHE A 240 -15.21 11.36 -2.97
C PHE A 240 -16.42 10.93 -3.82
N ARG A 241 -16.59 11.55 -4.99
CA ARG A 241 -17.85 11.45 -5.77
C ARG A 241 -18.16 10.07 -6.36
N ASN A 242 -17.15 9.26 -6.65
CA ASN A 242 -17.35 7.96 -7.28
C ASN A 242 -17.57 6.83 -6.27
N ASN A 243 -17.18 7.07 -5.01
CA ASN A 243 -17.27 6.10 -3.91
C ASN A 243 -18.43 6.41 -2.96
N ASP A 244 -19.01 7.62 -3.08
CA ASP A 244 -20.06 8.15 -2.19
C ASP A 244 -19.63 8.22 -0.72
N THR A 245 -18.35 8.56 -0.51
CA THR A 245 -17.73 8.71 0.81
C THR A 245 -17.28 10.15 1.04
N ASN A 246 -17.09 10.51 2.31
CA ASN A 246 -16.56 11.81 2.71
C ASN A 246 -15.75 11.69 4.00
N ALA A 247 -14.95 12.70 4.29
CA ALA A 247 -14.19 12.83 5.53
C ALA A 247 -14.24 14.27 6.02
N TRP A 248 -14.30 14.44 7.35
CA TRP A 248 -14.14 15.72 8.04
C TRP A 248 -13.09 15.56 9.13
N VAL A 249 -12.05 16.38 9.10
CA VAL A 249 -10.88 16.21 9.98
C VAL A 249 -10.53 17.52 10.69
N PRO A 250 -10.93 17.70 11.96
CA PRO A 250 -10.54 18.85 12.77
C PRO A 250 -9.11 18.71 13.32
N LYS A 251 -8.49 19.86 13.61
CA LYS A 251 -7.19 19.95 14.28
C LYS A 251 -7.14 21.16 15.20
N VAL A 252 -6.54 20.99 16.37
CA VAL A 252 -6.26 22.06 17.33
C VAL A 252 -4.81 21.95 17.79
N GLY A 253 -4.12 23.08 17.84
CA GLY A 253 -2.75 23.18 18.33
C GLY A 253 -2.59 24.27 19.37
N VAL A 254 -1.62 24.08 20.25
CA VAL A 254 -1.14 25.10 21.19
C VAL A 254 0.38 25.16 21.15
N ARG A 255 0.92 26.36 21.17
CA ARG A 255 2.35 26.64 21.30
C ARG A 255 2.54 27.70 22.37
N TRP A 256 3.29 27.36 23.41
CA TRP A 256 3.54 28.22 24.55
C TRP A 256 5.04 28.36 24.79
N GLN A 257 5.50 29.60 24.92
CA GLN A 257 6.83 29.94 25.35
C GLN A 257 6.76 30.78 26.63
N PRO A 258 7.13 30.23 27.79
CA PRO A 258 7.14 31.00 29.03
C PRO A 258 8.35 31.95 29.15
N PHE A 259 9.47 31.59 28.54
CA PHE A 259 10.74 32.30 28.62
C PHE A 259 11.26 32.58 27.21
N ASP A 260 11.82 33.77 27.01
CA ASP A 260 12.42 34.35 25.79
C ASP A 260 13.06 33.34 24.83
N GLU A 261 12.21 32.58 24.15
CA GLU A 261 12.49 31.47 23.24
C GLU A 261 13.28 30.27 23.80
N GLU A 262 13.66 30.27 25.09
CA GLU A 262 14.44 29.19 25.68
C GLU A 262 13.64 27.90 25.88
N LEU A 263 12.35 28.01 26.16
CA LEU A 263 11.48 26.87 26.39
C LEU A 263 10.24 27.02 25.52
N THR A 264 9.94 26.00 24.72
CA THR A 264 8.71 25.89 23.94
C THR A 264 7.99 24.63 24.34
N ILE A 265 6.76 24.77 24.81
CA ILE A 265 5.83 23.68 25.05
C ILE A 265 4.83 23.70 23.91
N ARG A 266 4.64 22.54 23.26
CA ARG A 266 3.72 22.39 22.14
C ARG A 266 2.82 21.19 22.35
N SER A 267 1.58 21.29 21.90
CA SER A 267 0.71 20.12 21.79
C SER A 267 -0.21 20.29 20.60
N THR A 268 -0.55 19.18 19.96
CA THR A 268 -1.50 19.15 18.85
C THR A 268 -2.37 17.94 19.01
N TRP A 269 -3.67 18.13 18.78
CA TRP A 269 -4.63 17.06 18.62
C TRP A 269 -5.32 17.25 17.27
N GLY A 270 -5.61 16.16 16.59
CA GLY A 270 -6.44 16.23 15.39
C GLY A 270 -6.81 14.86 14.88
N GLU A 271 -7.72 14.89 13.92
CA GLU A 271 -8.15 13.70 13.18
C GLU A 271 -7.51 13.70 11.79
N GLY A 272 -7.56 12.56 11.14
CA GLY A 272 -7.06 12.32 9.80
C GLY A 272 -7.83 11.16 9.19
N PHE A 273 -7.68 10.93 7.89
CA PHE A 273 -8.32 9.80 7.25
C PHE A 273 -7.42 9.21 6.16
N LEU A 274 -7.71 7.97 5.76
CA LEU A 274 -7.12 7.35 4.57
C LEU A 274 -8.24 6.75 3.72
N GLU A 275 -8.50 7.35 2.57
CA GLU A 275 -9.46 6.78 1.61
C GLU A 275 -8.87 5.51 0.97
N PRO A 276 -9.64 4.41 0.82
CA PRO A 276 -9.19 3.19 0.19
C PRO A 276 -8.57 3.42 -1.19
N SER A 277 -7.57 2.63 -1.54
CA SER A 277 -6.94 2.72 -2.86
C SER A 277 -7.90 2.29 -3.97
N LEU A 278 -7.71 2.81 -5.18
CA LEU A 278 -8.47 2.38 -6.37
C LEU A 278 -8.34 0.87 -6.63
N PHE A 279 -7.23 0.24 -6.21
CA PHE A 279 -7.04 -1.20 -6.32
C PHE A 279 -7.93 -1.97 -5.33
N GLN A 280 -8.00 -1.55 -4.06
CA GLN A 280 -8.90 -2.20 -3.08
C GLN A 280 -10.37 -2.06 -3.45
N LEU A 281 -10.76 -0.94 -4.07
CA LEU A 281 -12.15 -0.67 -4.46
C LEU A 281 -12.57 -1.36 -5.76
N TYR A 282 -11.69 -1.33 -6.76
CA TYR A 282 -12.04 -1.65 -8.16
C TYR A 282 -10.97 -2.45 -8.90
N GLY A 283 -9.92 -2.90 -8.20
CA GLY A 283 -8.84 -3.73 -8.75
C GLY A 283 -9.35 -5.05 -9.34
N GLY A 284 -8.49 -5.76 -10.06
CA GLY A 284 -8.74 -7.17 -10.35
C GLY A 284 -8.59 -7.99 -9.06
N PRO A 285 -9.32 -9.10 -8.89
CA PRO A 285 -9.11 -10.02 -7.77
C PRO A 285 -7.66 -10.49 -7.71
N ALA A 286 -7.12 -10.59 -6.50
CA ALA A 286 -5.82 -11.22 -6.27
C ALA A 286 -6.03 -12.70 -5.91
N PHE A 287 -5.08 -13.56 -6.25
CA PHE A 287 -5.15 -14.98 -5.93
C PHE A 287 -3.93 -15.39 -5.11
N ILE A 288 -4.19 -16.10 -4.03
CA ILE A 288 -3.16 -16.68 -3.17
C ILE A 288 -3.49 -18.15 -2.87
N LEU A 289 -2.53 -18.82 -2.23
CA LEU A 289 -2.74 -20.14 -1.66
C LEU A 289 -2.75 -20.01 -0.14
N ALA A 290 -3.80 -20.52 0.50
CA ALA A 290 -3.97 -20.46 1.94
C ALA A 290 -4.16 -21.87 2.54
N PRO A 291 -3.59 -22.14 3.74
CA PRO A 291 -3.91 -23.35 4.48
C PRO A 291 -5.31 -23.25 5.07
N THR A 292 -6.13 -24.29 4.88
CA THR A 292 -7.51 -24.36 5.37
C THR A 292 -7.81 -25.69 6.03
N SER A 293 -8.77 -25.70 6.95
CA SER A 293 -9.24 -26.93 7.58
C SER A 293 -10.73 -26.84 7.96
N LEU A 294 -11.43 -27.96 7.80
CA LEU A 294 -12.79 -28.16 8.31
C LEU A 294 -12.73 -28.93 9.64
N PRO A 295 -13.60 -28.64 10.62
CA PRO A 295 -13.70 -29.44 11.83
C PRO A 295 -14.01 -30.91 11.52
N GLY A 296 -13.12 -31.82 11.92
CA GLY A 296 -13.26 -33.25 11.64
C GLY A 296 -12.88 -33.68 10.22
N GLY A 297 -12.66 -32.74 9.31
CA GLY A 297 -12.23 -32.99 7.93
C GLY A 297 -10.71 -32.88 7.74
N ASN A 298 -10.27 -33.01 6.49
CA ASN A 298 -8.85 -32.95 6.14
C ASN A 298 -8.36 -31.50 6.03
N SER A 299 -7.09 -31.28 6.38
CA SER A 299 -6.42 -29.99 6.18
C SER A 299 -5.89 -29.90 4.75
N THR A 300 -6.14 -28.76 4.10
CA THR A 300 -5.64 -28.46 2.75
C THR A 300 -4.59 -27.36 2.87
N PRO A 301 -3.30 -27.66 2.65
CA PRO A 301 -2.22 -26.68 2.86
C PRO A 301 -2.21 -25.54 1.84
N GLU A 302 -2.88 -25.74 0.70
CA GLU A 302 -2.85 -24.86 -0.46
C GLU A 302 -4.24 -24.82 -1.12
N THR A 303 -5.18 -24.17 -0.44
CA THR A 303 -6.49 -23.84 -1.00
C THR A 303 -6.37 -22.60 -1.85
N THR A 304 -7.02 -22.57 -3.01
CA THR A 304 -7.08 -21.33 -3.80
C THR A 304 -7.96 -20.33 -3.07
N GLU A 305 -7.38 -19.17 -2.75
CA GLU A 305 -8.09 -18.03 -2.18
C GLU A 305 -8.10 -16.89 -3.20
N GLU A 306 -9.30 -16.43 -3.56
CA GLU A 306 -9.52 -15.21 -4.34
C GLU A 306 -9.86 -14.05 -3.40
N ILE A 307 -9.07 -12.98 -3.45
CA ILE A 307 -9.28 -11.74 -2.69
C ILE A 307 -9.96 -10.74 -3.62
N ALA A 308 -11.25 -10.51 -3.40
CA ALA A 308 -12.07 -9.63 -4.22
C ALA A 308 -11.91 -8.15 -3.84
N PRO A 309 -11.94 -7.24 -4.84
CA PRO A 309 -12.11 -5.80 -4.60
C PRO A 309 -13.48 -5.52 -3.95
N ASN A 310 -13.58 -4.46 -3.16
CA ASN A 310 -14.83 -4.07 -2.51
C ASN A 310 -15.15 -2.58 -2.74
N PRO A 311 -16.08 -2.25 -3.65
CA PRO A 311 -16.50 -0.88 -3.93
C PRO A 311 -17.19 -0.16 -2.76
N LYS A 312 -17.54 -0.86 -1.68
CA LYS A 312 -18.27 -0.31 -0.52
C LYS A 312 -17.35 0.06 0.65
N LEU A 313 -16.03 -0.08 0.50
CA LEU A 313 -15.09 0.34 1.52
C LEU A 313 -15.26 1.82 1.86
N GLN A 314 -15.12 2.14 3.14
CA GLN A 314 -15.14 3.48 3.67
C GLN A 314 -13.71 3.99 3.94
N PRO A 315 -13.50 5.31 4.02
CA PRO A 315 -12.29 5.87 4.59
C PRO A 315 -11.94 5.25 5.94
N GLU A 316 -10.66 5.04 6.17
CA GLU A 316 -10.14 4.77 7.51
C GLU A 316 -10.09 6.08 8.29
N ASP A 317 -10.42 6.06 9.58
CA ASP A 317 -10.32 7.23 10.45
C ASP A 317 -9.06 7.13 11.30
N SER A 318 -8.41 8.26 11.56
CA SER A 318 -7.27 8.34 12.46
C SER A 318 -7.42 9.49 13.45
N ARG A 319 -6.93 9.27 14.67
CA ARG A 319 -6.82 10.29 15.71
C ARG A 319 -5.36 10.37 16.14
N ASN A 320 -4.84 11.59 16.19
CA ASN A 320 -3.46 11.85 16.52
C ASN A 320 -3.39 12.84 17.67
N TRP A 321 -2.55 12.55 18.66
CA TRP A 321 -2.13 13.50 19.67
C TRP A 321 -0.61 13.55 19.75
N THR A 322 -0.08 14.76 19.83
CA THR A 322 1.33 15.00 20.13
C THR A 322 1.46 16.04 21.23
N GLY A 323 2.49 15.88 22.05
CA GLY A 323 2.82 16.80 23.13
C GLY A 323 4.31 16.81 23.35
N GLY A 324 4.94 17.99 23.33
CA GLY A 324 6.39 18.06 23.36
C GLY A 324 6.95 19.33 23.95
N VAL A 325 8.22 19.24 24.27
CA VAL A 325 9.02 20.30 24.86
C VAL A 325 10.29 20.46 24.05
N VAL A 326 10.58 21.70 23.66
CA VAL A 326 11.85 22.11 23.05
C VAL A 326 12.54 23.08 23.99
N TYR A 327 13.80 22.78 24.31
CA TYR A 327 14.63 23.58 25.20
C TYR A 327 15.90 24.02 24.49
N THR A 328 16.04 25.33 24.30
CA THR A 328 17.19 25.99 23.67
C THR A 328 17.84 26.94 24.67
N PRO A 329 18.63 26.42 25.63
CA PRO A 329 19.18 27.23 26.71
C PRO A 329 20.13 28.31 26.22
N LYS A 330 19.96 29.55 26.71
CA LYS A 330 20.92 30.64 26.44
C LYS A 330 22.18 30.53 27.30
N TRP A 331 22.09 29.87 28.45
CA TRP A 331 23.23 29.72 29.37
C TRP A 331 24.41 28.95 28.76
N ILE A 332 24.20 28.13 27.72
CA ILE A 332 25.29 27.36 27.09
C ILE A 332 26.35 28.30 26.49
N GLN A 333 25.95 29.49 26.03
CA GLN A 333 26.86 30.49 25.48
C GLN A 333 27.83 31.05 26.52
N ASN A 334 27.47 30.99 27.80
CA ASN A 334 28.35 31.42 28.90
C ASN A 334 29.49 30.43 29.15
N PHE A 335 29.32 29.15 28.79
CA PHE A 335 30.32 28.11 28.96
C PHE A 335 31.07 27.82 27.65
N ILE A 336 30.36 27.83 26.54
CA ILE A 336 30.89 27.58 25.20
C ILE A 336 30.42 28.73 24.29
N PRO A 337 31.25 29.78 24.11
CA PRO A 337 30.90 30.91 23.25
C PRO A 337 30.61 30.48 21.81
N ASN A 338 29.71 31.21 21.14
CA ASN A 338 29.26 30.94 19.77
C ASN A 338 28.67 29.54 19.57
N SER A 339 28.04 28.99 20.62
CA SER A 339 27.35 27.70 20.55
C SER A 339 25.84 27.84 20.76
N THR A 340 25.09 26.84 20.28
CA THR A 340 23.66 26.69 20.50
C THR A 340 23.37 25.22 20.76
N LEU A 341 22.63 24.96 21.83
CA LEU A 341 22.14 23.64 22.19
C LEU A 341 20.62 23.66 22.05
N THR A 342 20.03 22.65 21.41
CA THR A 342 18.59 22.44 21.36
C THR A 342 18.30 20.99 21.75
N VAL A 343 17.44 20.81 22.74
CA VAL A 343 16.96 19.51 23.19
C VAL A 343 15.46 19.45 22.95
N SER A 344 14.96 18.35 22.44
CA SER A 344 13.53 18.14 22.19
C SER A 344 13.10 16.77 22.70
N VAL A 345 11.90 16.73 23.29
CA VAL A 345 11.20 15.51 23.69
C VAL A 345 9.77 15.65 23.19
N ASP A 346 9.32 14.74 22.36
CA ASP A 346 7.97 14.75 21.80
C ASP A 346 7.30 13.39 22.06
N LEU A 347 6.19 13.43 22.78
CA LEU A 347 5.28 12.30 22.97
C LEU A 347 4.30 12.27 21.81
N TRP A 348 3.97 11.08 21.32
CA TRP A 348 2.98 10.87 20.28
C TRP A 348 2.12 9.66 20.57
N ASP A 349 0.83 9.76 20.23
CA ASP A 349 -0.19 8.71 20.33
C ASP A 349 -1.09 8.78 19.09
N ILE A 350 -1.19 7.67 18.39
CA ILE A 350 -1.86 7.55 17.09
C ILE A 350 -2.80 6.33 17.14
N GLU A 351 -4.07 6.57 16.87
CA GLU A 351 -5.10 5.55 16.72
C GLU A 351 -5.64 5.59 15.29
N ARG A 352 -5.81 4.43 14.65
CA ARG A 352 -6.48 4.26 13.36
C ARG A 352 -7.58 3.22 13.49
N ASN A 353 -8.77 3.53 12.98
CA ASN A 353 -9.95 2.68 13.00
C ASN A 353 -10.45 2.45 11.58
N GLY A 354 -11.06 1.27 11.34
CA GLY A 354 -11.61 0.91 10.04
C GLY A 354 -10.53 0.60 8.99
N VAL A 355 -9.32 0.23 9.43
CA VAL A 355 -8.20 -0.12 8.54
C VAL A 355 -8.63 -1.23 7.57
N VAL A 356 -8.36 -1.04 6.28
CA VAL A 356 -8.76 -2.00 5.26
C VAL A 356 -7.87 -3.24 5.36
N VAL A 357 -8.48 -4.38 5.65
CA VAL A 357 -7.83 -5.68 5.82
C VAL A 357 -8.44 -6.73 4.91
N VAL A 358 -7.77 -7.88 4.80
CA VAL A 358 -8.32 -9.12 4.23
C VAL A 358 -8.50 -10.11 5.38
N PRO A 359 -9.72 -10.63 5.65
CA PRO A 359 -9.92 -11.65 6.66
C PRO A 359 -9.10 -12.91 6.34
N GLY A 360 -8.52 -13.54 7.35
CA GLY A 360 -7.78 -14.79 7.15
C GLY A 360 -8.71 -15.92 6.68
N ALA A 361 -8.20 -16.81 5.83
CA ALA A 361 -8.97 -17.90 5.25
C ALA A 361 -9.77 -18.74 6.27
N GLN A 362 -9.12 -19.10 7.39
CA GLN A 362 -9.76 -19.90 8.43
C GLN A 362 -10.91 -19.15 9.13
N GLU A 363 -10.86 -17.82 9.19
CA GLU A 363 -11.93 -17.01 9.77
C GLU A 363 -13.18 -17.03 8.89
N VAL A 364 -13.00 -16.91 7.57
CA VAL A 364 -14.11 -17.02 6.61
C VAL A 364 -14.73 -18.41 6.64
N ILE A 365 -13.91 -19.47 6.79
CA ILE A 365 -14.42 -20.84 7.00
C ILE A 365 -15.24 -20.96 8.27
N ARG A 366 -14.84 -20.33 9.38
CA ARG A 366 -15.65 -20.34 10.62
C ARG A 366 -17.02 -19.70 10.37
N ARG A 367 -17.07 -18.56 9.66
CA ARG A 367 -18.31 -17.89 9.28
C ARG A 367 -19.19 -18.73 8.37
N PHE A 368 -18.59 -19.44 7.42
CA PHE A 368 -19.30 -20.40 6.58
C PHE A 368 -20.00 -21.48 7.41
N LEU A 369 -19.29 -22.09 8.36
CA LEU A 369 -19.82 -23.15 9.22
C LEU A 369 -20.97 -22.66 10.13
N THR A 370 -20.99 -21.38 10.48
CA THR A 370 -22.07 -20.75 11.26
C THR A 370 -23.16 -20.12 10.40
N GLY A 371 -23.08 -20.21 9.07
CA GLY A 371 -24.04 -19.61 8.14
C GLY A 371 -24.03 -18.08 8.14
N SER A 372 -22.89 -17.47 8.47
CA SER A 372 -22.74 -16.02 8.71
C SER A 372 -21.68 -15.38 7.80
N LEU A 373 -21.53 -15.86 6.57
CA LEU A 373 -20.64 -15.26 5.57
C LEU A 373 -21.00 -13.78 5.33
N LEU A 374 -19.98 -12.96 5.16
CA LEU A 374 -20.13 -11.56 4.76
C LEU A 374 -20.32 -11.43 3.25
N PRO A 375 -20.82 -10.28 2.75
CA PRO A 375 -20.87 -10.02 1.31
C PRO A 375 -19.51 -10.22 0.66
N LEU A 376 -19.51 -10.85 -0.53
CA LEU A 376 -18.31 -11.20 -1.32
C LEU A 376 -17.45 -12.32 -0.72
N GLU A 377 -17.86 -12.99 0.36
CA GLU A 377 -17.22 -14.22 0.84
C GLU A 377 -17.91 -15.46 0.24
N GLU A 378 -17.12 -16.48 -0.09
CA GLU A 378 -17.60 -17.79 -0.60
C GLU A 378 -16.67 -18.90 -0.13
N VAL A 379 -17.22 -20.09 0.18
CA VAL A 379 -16.45 -21.30 0.50
C VAL A 379 -17.01 -22.45 -0.32
N ILE A 380 -16.15 -23.14 -1.07
CA ILE A 380 -16.51 -24.36 -1.82
C ILE A 380 -15.79 -25.56 -1.22
N ILE A 381 -16.55 -26.60 -0.92
CA ILE A 381 -16.07 -27.84 -0.30
C ILE A 381 -16.26 -29.00 -1.28
N ASP A 382 -15.26 -29.88 -1.35
CA ASP A 382 -15.44 -31.19 -1.95
C ASP A 382 -15.97 -32.16 -0.89
N GLU A 383 -17.24 -32.55 -1.03
CA GLU A 383 -17.92 -33.46 -0.11
C GLU A 383 -17.29 -34.85 -0.03
N SER A 384 -16.59 -35.29 -1.08
CA SER A 384 -15.99 -36.62 -1.12
C SER A 384 -14.68 -36.73 -0.34
N SER A 385 -13.90 -35.63 -0.33
CA SER A 385 -12.60 -35.55 0.36
C SER A 385 -12.67 -34.78 1.67
N GLU A 386 -13.81 -34.15 1.97
CA GLU A 386 -14.05 -33.29 3.13
C GLU A 386 -12.98 -32.18 3.23
N THR A 387 -12.67 -31.56 2.08
CA THR A 387 -11.68 -30.48 1.98
C THR A 387 -12.27 -29.21 1.36
N VAL A 388 -11.70 -28.06 1.70
CA VAL A 388 -12.01 -26.79 1.03
C VAL A 388 -11.21 -26.73 -0.28
N THR A 389 -11.90 -26.55 -1.40
CA THR A 389 -11.28 -26.50 -2.73
C THR A 389 -11.09 -25.07 -3.25
N PHE A 390 -11.96 -24.15 -2.81
CA PHE A 390 -11.90 -22.74 -3.15
C PHE A 390 -12.47 -21.89 -2.02
N LEU A 391 -11.91 -20.70 -1.87
CA LEU A 391 -12.32 -19.68 -0.94
C LEU A 391 -12.32 -18.32 -1.65
N GLN A 392 -13.35 -17.52 -1.44
CA GLN A 392 -13.33 -16.10 -1.77
C GLN A 392 -13.38 -15.28 -0.49
N THR A 393 -12.47 -14.31 -0.38
CA THR A 393 -12.42 -13.27 0.65
C THR A 393 -12.51 -11.91 -0.02
N ALA A 394 -12.72 -10.84 0.76
CA ALA A 394 -12.78 -9.48 0.22
C ALA A 394 -12.17 -8.48 1.18
N TYR A 395 -11.69 -7.36 0.63
CA TYR A 395 -11.26 -6.22 1.45
C TYR A 395 -12.41 -5.73 2.33
N THR A 396 -12.14 -5.45 3.60
CA THR A 396 -13.13 -4.96 4.57
C THR A 396 -12.52 -3.96 5.56
N ASN A 397 -13.32 -2.98 5.99
CA ASN A 397 -12.96 -2.03 7.05
C ASN A 397 -13.14 -2.70 8.43
N ALA A 398 -12.14 -3.45 8.89
CA ALA A 398 -12.22 -4.16 10.17
C ALA A 398 -10.99 -3.99 11.06
N GLY A 399 -9.89 -3.45 10.54
CA GLY A 399 -8.66 -3.33 11.29
C GLY A 399 -8.66 -2.15 12.25
N LYS A 400 -7.93 -2.31 13.37
CA LYS A 400 -7.60 -1.25 14.32
C LYS A 400 -6.11 -1.24 14.62
N GLU A 401 -5.52 -0.06 14.63
CA GLU A 401 -4.11 0.17 14.95
C GLU A 401 -3.96 1.23 16.01
N ASN A 402 -3.15 0.96 17.04
CA ASN A 402 -2.72 1.96 17.99
C ASN A 402 -1.20 1.93 18.10
N ALA A 403 -0.57 3.09 18.00
CA ALA A 403 0.86 3.24 18.18
C ALA A 403 1.15 4.47 19.05
N ARG A 404 2.06 4.32 20.00
CA ARG A 404 2.52 5.44 20.83
C ARG A 404 3.99 5.32 21.18
N GLY A 405 4.62 6.47 21.40
CA GLY A 405 6.05 6.50 21.69
C GLY A 405 6.56 7.89 22.01
N VAL A 406 7.88 7.99 22.00
CA VAL A 406 8.64 9.20 22.34
C VAL A 406 9.74 9.42 21.32
N ASP A 407 9.82 10.62 20.78
CA ASP A 407 10.93 11.09 19.97
C ASP A 407 11.81 12.02 20.80
N LEU A 408 13.12 11.82 20.69
CA LEU A 408 14.15 12.58 21.38
C LEU A 408 15.08 13.20 20.34
N GLY A 409 15.31 14.50 20.44
CA GLY A 409 16.22 15.22 19.57
C GLY A 409 17.24 16.01 20.37
N LEU A 410 18.50 15.96 19.93
CA LEU A 410 19.60 16.76 20.46
C LEU A 410 20.34 17.38 19.27
N GLN A 411 20.38 18.69 19.22
CA GLN A 411 21.20 19.43 18.26
C GLN A 411 22.17 20.33 19.00
N PHE A 412 23.45 20.19 18.69
CA PHE A 412 24.51 21.07 19.18
C PHE A 412 25.22 21.70 18.00
N GLN A 413 25.25 23.02 17.96
CA GLN A 413 25.92 23.79 16.93
C GLN A 413 26.98 24.66 17.57
N ILE A 414 28.17 24.73 16.96
CA ILE A 414 29.24 25.63 17.37
C ILE A 414 29.85 26.30 16.15
N GLN A 415 29.93 27.63 16.19
CA GLN A 415 30.60 28.40 15.16
C GLN A 415 32.07 28.61 15.55
N THR A 416 32.96 28.21 14.65
CA THR A 416 34.41 28.35 14.80
C THR A 416 34.99 29.15 13.65
N ARG A 417 36.27 29.50 13.72
CA ARG A 417 36.99 30.14 12.60
C ARG A 417 37.07 29.29 11.33
N PHE A 418 36.83 27.99 11.43
CA PHE A 418 36.89 27.04 10.31
C PHE A 418 35.50 26.71 9.73
N GLY A 419 34.45 27.32 10.27
CA GLY A 419 33.07 27.07 9.89
C GLY A 419 32.20 26.66 11.07
N THR A 420 30.95 26.36 10.75
CA THR A 420 29.93 25.90 11.70
C THR A 420 29.94 24.39 11.75
N PHE A 421 30.18 23.83 12.94
CA PHE A 421 30.06 22.40 13.19
C PHE A 421 28.71 22.15 13.86
N THR A 422 27.92 21.24 13.31
CA THR A 422 26.63 20.83 13.86
C THR A 422 26.65 19.33 14.11
N SER A 423 26.31 18.94 15.33
CA SER A 423 25.99 17.57 15.70
C SER A 423 24.49 17.46 15.88
N ILE A 424 23.88 16.47 15.23
CA ILE A 424 22.45 16.16 15.35
C ILE A 424 22.35 14.71 15.78
N THR A 425 21.60 14.45 16.85
CA THR A 425 21.27 13.11 17.34
C THR A 425 19.77 13.02 17.49
N GLN A 426 19.19 11.96 16.92
CA GLN A 426 17.77 11.68 16.98
C GLN A 426 17.59 10.23 17.45
N ALA A 427 16.63 10.01 18.33
CA ALA A 427 16.27 8.69 18.82
C ALA A 427 14.75 8.60 18.98
N THR A 428 14.18 7.44 18.64
CA THR A 428 12.76 7.15 18.81
C THR A 428 12.61 5.92 19.70
N TYR A 429 11.72 6.00 20.67
CA TYR A 429 11.30 4.89 21.51
C TYR A 429 9.82 4.58 21.24
N LEU A 430 9.56 3.39 20.70
CA LEU A 430 8.21 2.85 20.52
C LEU A 430 7.78 2.15 21.81
N ASP A 431 6.81 2.71 22.53
CA ASP A 431 6.27 2.12 23.77
C ASP A 431 5.29 0.99 23.47
N SER A 432 4.36 1.23 22.54
CA SER A 432 3.33 0.25 22.18
C SER A 432 2.98 0.33 20.72
N PHE A 433 2.75 -0.85 20.13
CA PHE A 433 2.17 -1.02 18.81
C PHE A 433 1.18 -2.19 18.86
N ILE A 434 -0.11 -1.90 18.68
CA ILE A 434 -1.20 -2.88 18.73
C ILE A 434 -1.87 -2.88 17.37
N PHE A 435 -1.84 -4.02 16.69
CA PHE A 435 -2.57 -4.27 15.45
C PHE A 435 -3.63 -5.34 15.70
N GLN A 436 -4.89 -5.01 15.42
CA GLN A 436 -6.02 -5.92 15.50
C GLN A 436 -6.62 -6.04 14.09
N PRO A 437 -6.39 -7.14 13.37
CA PRO A 437 -6.86 -7.27 11.99
C PRO A 437 -8.38 -7.38 11.87
N THR A 438 -9.06 -7.91 12.89
CA THR A 438 -10.52 -8.06 12.91
C THR A 438 -11.04 -7.85 14.32
N ASN A 439 -12.26 -7.33 14.43
CA ASN A 439 -13.00 -7.20 15.70
C ASN A 439 -13.36 -8.54 16.33
#